data_AF-A0A832FJX5-F1
#
_entry.id   AF-A0A832FJX5-F1
#
_cell.length_a   1.000
_cell.length_b   1.000
_cell.length_c   1.000
_cell.angle_alpha   90.00
_cell.angle_beta   90.00
_cell.angle_gamma   90.00
#
_symmetry.space_group_name_H-M   'P 1'
#
loop_
_entity.id
_entity.type
_entity.pdbx_description
1 polymer ?
#
loop_
_entity_poly.entity_id
_entity_poly.type
_entity_poly.pdbx_seq_one_letter_code
_entity_poly.pdbx_strand_id
1 'polypeptide(L)'
;MKLHREKIHRYYIPGKRRDLFVLLSSTIVVAYFHLSSNISFHNVIHFFHYYFFYLIIIYSAHKFGLVGGLISSIILSLIYNPKSYLIIFGNRDIELVRPFLEIIMMYTLGIFSGLFSQKLYLEKEKLRLVSEELKKSLTLLEESIEEKIKMEKEIAKSDRLRILGQLTTGIAHEIRNPLATIRSGINLIKSGKVDDRIIDLVTSEIDRLNNFVDRFLQYVRVGKGDEIDIPAGEF
;
A
#
# COMPACT_ATOMS: atom_id res chain seq x y z
N MET A 1 21.21 13.89 21.62
CA MET A 1 21.63 12.59 21.05
C MET A 1 20.89 12.21 19.74
N LYS A 2 19.57 12.43 19.61
CA LYS A 2 18.82 12.19 18.34
C LYS A 2 19.31 13.03 17.14
N LEU A 3 19.59 14.32 17.35
CA LEU A 3 20.06 15.24 16.29
C LEU A 3 21.41 14.84 15.65
N HIS A 4 22.26 14.13 16.39
CA HIS A 4 23.58 13.68 15.88
C HIS A 4 23.45 12.42 15.02
N ARG A 5 22.50 11.51 15.34
CA ARG A 5 22.19 10.34 14.49
C ARG A 5 21.58 10.72 13.16
N GLU A 6 20.72 11.75 13.13
CA GLU A 6 20.12 12.24 11.88
C GLU A 6 21.15 12.80 10.90
N LYS A 7 22.20 13.47 11.40
CA LYS A 7 23.30 13.96 10.55
C LYS A 7 24.15 12.83 9.96
N ILE A 8 24.36 11.74 10.70
CA ILE A 8 25.16 10.60 10.23
C ILE A 8 24.44 9.89 9.07
N HIS A 9 23.11 9.68 9.17
CA HIS A 9 22.33 9.08 8.09
C HIS A 9 22.24 9.94 6.82
N ARG A 10 22.58 11.23 6.89
CA ARG A 10 22.62 12.11 5.72
C ARG A 10 23.77 11.77 4.76
N TYR A 11 24.85 11.17 5.25
CA TYR A 11 26.07 10.91 4.46
C TYR A 11 26.54 9.46 4.52
N TYR A 12 25.88 8.62 5.32
CA TYR A 12 26.20 7.21 5.50
C TYR A 12 24.96 6.35 5.28
N ILE A 13 25.11 5.36 4.41
CA ILE A 13 24.12 4.32 4.18
C ILE A 13 24.45 3.15 5.13
N PRO A 14 23.50 2.68 5.96
CA PRO A 14 23.73 1.55 6.85
C PRO A 14 23.85 0.25 6.04
N GLY A 15 25.08 -0.11 5.66
CA GLY A 15 25.38 -1.33 4.92
C GLY A 15 25.26 -2.60 5.76
N LYS A 16 25.15 -3.76 5.12
CA LYS A 16 25.06 -5.06 5.81
C LYS A 16 26.45 -5.56 6.19
N ARG A 17 26.54 -6.40 7.23
CA ARG A 17 27.82 -7.06 7.63
C ARG A 17 28.50 -7.80 6.48
N ARG A 18 27.71 -8.43 5.60
CA ARG A 18 28.22 -9.10 4.39
C ARG A 18 28.93 -8.11 3.44
N ASP A 19 28.40 -6.91 3.26
CA ASP A 19 29.00 -5.91 2.37
C ASP A 19 30.35 -5.43 2.91
N LEU A 20 30.49 -5.32 4.23
CA LEU A 20 31.77 -4.99 4.89
C LEU A 20 32.80 -6.11 4.69
N PHE A 21 32.39 -7.37 4.83
CA PHE A 21 33.27 -8.52 4.59
C PHE A 21 33.75 -8.58 3.13
N VAL A 22 32.86 -8.33 2.17
CA VAL A 22 33.22 -8.24 0.74
C VAL A 22 34.20 -7.09 0.50
N LEU A 23 33.97 -5.93 1.12
CA LEU A 23 34.87 -4.78 1.01
C LEU A 23 36.27 -5.09 1.56
N LEU A 24 36.35 -5.67 2.75
CA LEU A 24 37.63 -6.00 3.39
C LEU A 24 38.39 -7.08 2.63
N SER A 25 37.72 -8.17 2.24
CA SER A 25 38.34 -9.26 1.48
C SER A 25 38.84 -8.80 0.12
N SER A 26 38.03 -8.04 -0.64
CA SER A 26 38.46 -7.49 -1.94
C SER A 26 39.62 -6.53 -1.80
N THR A 27 39.62 -5.67 -0.76
CA THR A 27 40.73 -4.76 -0.47
C THR A 27 42.03 -5.51 -0.18
N ILE A 28 41.98 -6.56 0.66
CA ILE A 28 43.15 -7.38 1.00
C ILE A 28 43.70 -8.08 -0.25
N VAL A 29 42.83 -8.67 -1.07
CA VAL A 29 43.22 -9.36 -2.29
C VAL A 29 43.91 -8.40 -3.26
N VAL A 30 43.30 -7.24 -3.53
CA VAL A 30 43.87 -6.23 -4.44
C VAL A 30 45.19 -5.67 -3.89
N ALA A 31 45.25 -5.38 -2.59
CA ALA A 31 46.48 -4.91 -1.94
C ALA A 31 47.62 -5.95 -2.01
N TYR A 32 47.32 -7.23 -1.82
CA TYR A 32 48.29 -8.31 -1.92
C TYR A 32 48.87 -8.41 -3.35
N PHE A 33 48.00 -8.41 -4.36
CA PHE A 33 48.44 -8.43 -5.76
C PHE A 33 49.26 -7.19 -6.12
N HIS A 34 48.90 -6.01 -5.59
CA HIS A 34 49.66 -4.77 -5.78
C HIS A 34 51.09 -4.91 -5.27
N LEU A 35 51.24 -5.26 -3.99
CA LEU A 35 52.51 -5.32 -3.29
C LEU A 35 53.40 -6.47 -3.76
N SER A 36 52.79 -7.58 -4.19
CA SER A 36 53.51 -8.75 -4.70
C SER A 36 53.95 -8.60 -6.16
N SER A 37 53.44 -7.59 -6.89
CA SER A 37 53.82 -7.40 -8.29
C SER A 37 55.24 -6.81 -8.38
N ASN A 38 56.23 -7.69 -8.54
CA ASN A 38 57.60 -7.27 -8.85
C ASN A 38 57.63 -6.74 -10.30
N ILE A 39 58.02 -5.47 -10.42
CA ILE A 39 58.06 -4.62 -11.62
C ILE A 39 58.77 -5.33 -12.77
N SER A 40 58.03 -5.96 -13.70
CA SER A 40 58.59 -6.46 -14.99
C SER A 40 57.55 -6.69 -16.11
N PHE A 41 56.33 -6.15 -16.03
CA PHE A 41 55.38 -6.21 -17.17
C PHE A 41 54.86 -4.82 -17.52
N HIS A 42 55.36 -4.30 -18.64
CA HIS A 42 55.69 -2.89 -18.75
C HIS A 42 54.54 -1.88 -18.87
N ASN A 43 53.25 -2.26 -19.05
CA ASN A 43 52.16 -1.26 -19.11
C ASN A 43 50.75 -1.84 -18.89
N VAL A 44 50.38 -2.94 -19.56
CA VAL A 44 48.97 -3.37 -19.64
C VAL A 44 48.41 -3.86 -18.30
N ILE A 45 49.15 -4.74 -17.61
CA ILE A 45 48.71 -5.29 -16.31
C ILE A 45 48.64 -4.18 -15.25
N HIS A 46 49.55 -3.21 -15.32
CA HIS A 46 49.54 -2.04 -14.45
C HIS A 46 48.25 -1.22 -14.64
N PHE A 47 47.84 -0.93 -15.88
CA PHE A 47 46.56 -0.27 -16.18
C PHE A 47 45.34 -1.04 -15.62
N PHE A 48 45.30 -2.36 -15.77
CA PHE A 48 44.18 -3.17 -15.25
C PHE A 48 44.09 -3.15 -13.73
N HIS A 49 45.24 -3.11 -13.04
CA HIS A 49 45.30 -3.12 -11.60
C HIS A 49 44.59 -1.90 -10.96
N TYR A 50 44.69 -0.72 -11.58
CA TYR A 50 44.03 0.51 -11.13
C TYR A 50 42.51 0.45 -11.12
N TYR A 51 41.93 -0.22 -12.12
CA TYR A 51 40.49 -0.34 -12.21
C TYR A 51 39.91 -1.13 -11.03
N PHE A 52 40.64 -2.11 -10.48
CA PHE A 52 40.20 -2.83 -9.29
C PHE A 52 40.09 -1.93 -8.06
N PHE A 53 41.03 -1.01 -7.85
CA PHE A 53 40.91 -0.01 -6.78
C PHE A 53 39.67 0.87 -6.98
N TYR A 54 39.40 1.33 -8.20
CA TYR A 54 38.20 2.11 -8.49
C TYR A 54 36.90 1.34 -8.27
N LEU A 55 36.84 0.06 -8.64
CA LEU A 55 35.68 -0.79 -8.39
C LEU A 55 35.39 -0.94 -6.89
N ILE A 56 36.43 -1.07 -6.06
CA ILE A 56 36.27 -1.14 -4.60
C ILE A 56 35.72 0.18 -4.05
N ILE A 57 36.24 1.33 -4.51
CA ILE A 57 35.75 2.66 -4.10
C ILE A 57 34.28 2.83 -4.48
N ILE A 58 33.93 2.52 -5.74
CA ILE A 58 32.55 2.64 -6.23
C ILE A 58 31.62 1.70 -5.45
N TYR A 59 32.05 0.47 -5.19
CA TYR A 59 31.29 -0.48 -4.38
C TYR A 59 31.08 0.03 -2.95
N SER A 60 32.13 0.53 -2.30
CA SER A 60 32.06 1.12 -0.97
C SER A 60 31.11 2.32 -0.93
N ALA A 61 31.23 3.23 -1.89
CA ALA A 61 30.36 4.38 -2.04
C ALA A 61 28.89 3.98 -2.27
N HIS A 62 28.66 2.94 -3.07
CA HIS A 62 27.32 2.41 -3.31
C HIS A 62 26.70 1.81 -2.04
N LYS A 63 27.48 1.08 -1.24
CA LYS A 63 26.99 0.37 -0.05
C LYS A 63 26.91 1.21 1.21
N PHE A 64 27.79 2.19 1.34
CA PHE A 64 27.99 2.96 2.58
C PHE A 64 27.88 4.47 2.37
N GLY A 65 27.52 4.93 1.16
CA GLY A 65 27.30 6.34 0.84
C GLY A 65 28.59 7.15 0.73
N LEU A 66 28.49 8.45 0.99
CA LEU A 66 29.62 9.37 0.90
C LEU A 66 30.77 9.00 1.85
N VAL A 67 30.43 8.64 3.09
CA VAL A 67 31.43 8.23 4.09
C VAL A 67 32.18 6.99 3.63
N GLY A 68 31.48 6.00 3.05
CA GLY A 68 32.10 4.81 2.47
C GLY A 68 33.09 5.12 1.36
N GLY A 69 32.66 5.96 0.41
CA GLY A 69 33.49 6.42 -0.70
C GLY A 69 34.76 7.09 -0.19
N LEU A 70 34.63 8.10 0.68
CA LEU A 70 35.76 8.85 1.25
C LEU A 70 36.74 7.97 2.03
N ILE A 71 36.25 7.12 2.94
CA ILE A 71 37.10 6.22 3.74
C ILE A 71 37.86 5.27 2.81
N SER A 72 37.17 4.68 1.83
CA SER A 72 37.83 3.78 0.88
C SER A 72 38.86 4.49 0.00
N SER A 73 38.60 5.71 -0.47
CA SER A 73 39.58 6.50 -1.23
C SER A 73 40.82 6.82 -0.40
N ILE A 74 40.68 7.14 0.89
CA ILE A 74 41.82 7.39 1.79
C ILE A 74 42.64 6.10 1.99
N ILE A 75 41.99 4.99 2.35
CA ILE A 75 42.69 3.73 2.63
C ILE A 75 43.39 3.22 1.37
N LEU A 76 42.71 3.20 0.24
CA LEU A 76 43.23 2.64 -1.00
C LEU A 76 44.31 3.52 -1.64
N SER A 77 44.23 4.85 -1.48
CA SER A 77 45.30 5.74 -1.96
C SER A 77 46.60 5.56 -1.16
N LEU A 78 46.51 5.32 0.15
CA LEU A 78 47.66 4.98 0.99
C LEU A 78 48.27 3.61 0.63
N ILE A 79 47.43 2.61 0.35
CA ILE A 79 47.88 1.29 -0.10
C ILE A 79 48.54 1.38 -1.48
N TYR A 80 47.97 2.17 -2.37
CA TYR A 80 48.40 2.28 -3.75
C TYR A 80 49.83 2.84 -3.87
N ASN A 81 50.15 3.97 -3.25
CA ASN A 81 51.51 4.50 -3.29
C ASN A 81 51.86 5.27 -2.02
N PRO A 82 52.37 4.61 -0.97
CA PRO A 82 52.71 5.28 0.28
C PRO A 82 53.87 6.27 0.11
N LYS A 83 54.77 6.04 -0.86
CA LYS A 83 55.92 6.92 -1.14
C LYS A 83 55.49 8.27 -1.72
N SER A 84 54.43 8.31 -2.53
CA SER A 84 53.89 9.56 -3.08
C SER A 84 53.49 10.58 -2.00
N TYR A 85 53.13 10.12 -0.79
CA TYR A 85 52.82 11.00 0.34
C TYR A 85 54.05 11.52 1.09
N LEU A 86 55.16 10.77 1.05
CA LEU A 86 56.42 11.13 1.73
C LEU A 86 57.26 12.11 0.90
N ILE A 87 57.11 12.11 -0.42
CA ILE A 87 57.97 12.86 -1.37
C ILE A 87 57.43 14.28 -1.69
N ILE A 88 56.29 14.69 -1.12
CA ILE A 88 55.64 15.99 -1.39
C ILE A 88 56.58 17.21 -1.17
N PHE A 89 57.69 17.04 -0.44
CA PHE A 89 58.66 18.11 -0.11
C PHE A 89 60.04 18.03 -0.81
N GLY A 90 60.32 17.07 -1.70
CA GLY A 90 61.69 16.88 -2.24
C GLY A 90 61.76 16.48 -3.72
N ASN A 91 62.18 17.43 -4.56
CA ASN A 91 62.44 17.36 -6.01
C ASN A 91 61.25 17.00 -6.93
N ARG A 92 61.09 17.80 -8.00
CA ARG A 92 59.99 17.71 -8.98
C ARG A 92 60.41 16.90 -10.20
N ASP A 93 60.40 15.59 -10.09
CA ASP A 93 60.54 14.69 -11.24
C ASP A 93 59.17 14.40 -11.90
N ILE A 94 59.16 14.27 -13.23
CA ILE A 94 57.95 14.03 -14.05
C ILE A 94 57.27 12.69 -13.70
N GLU A 95 58.03 11.73 -13.16
CA GLU A 95 57.53 10.40 -12.76
C GLU A 95 56.51 10.44 -11.60
N LEU A 96 56.42 11.55 -10.88
CA LEU A 96 55.46 11.73 -9.78
C LEU A 96 54.04 12.12 -10.26
N VAL A 97 53.89 12.66 -11.47
CA VAL A 97 52.61 13.22 -11.95
C VAL A 97 51.51 12.15 -12.05
N ARG A 98 51.84 10.94 -12.52
CA ARG A 98 50.87 9.86 -12.74
C ARG A 98 50.24 9.35 -11.43
N PRO A 99 51.00 8.98 -10.39
CA PRO A 99 50.43 8.63 -9.08
C PRO A 99 49.56 9.72 -8.46
N PHE A 100 49.94 11.00 -8.60
CA PHE A 100 49.12 12.11 -8.11
C PHE A 100 47.77 12.20 -8.82
N LEU A 101 47.75 12.07 -10.16
CA LEU A 101 46.51 12.05 -10.92
C LEU A 101 45.61 10.88 -10.51
N GLU A 102 46.17 9.71 -10.24
CA GLU A 102 45.38 8.54 -9.82
C GLU A 102 44.77 8.71 -8.44
N ILE A 103 45.52 9.28 -7.50
CA ILE A 103 45.01 9.63 -6.17
C ILE A 103 43.87 10.65 -6.30
N ILE A 104 44.07 11.72 -7.07
CA ILE A 104 43.01 12.72 -7.35
C ILE A 104 41.77 12.05 -7.94
N MET A 105 41.95 11.12 -8.88
CA MET A 105 40.85 10.35 -9.47
C MET A 105 40.14 9.46 -8.43
N MET A 106 40.87 8.80 -7.51
CA MET A 106 40.27 8.01 -6.43
C MET A 106 39.39 8.87 -5.50
N TYR A 107 39.86 10.05 -5.11
CA TYR A 107 39.06 10.97 -4.29
C TYR A 107 37.85 11.51 -5.05
N THR A 108 38.05 11.92 -6.31
CA THR A 108 36.97 12.38 -7.19
C THR A 108 35.90 11.31 -7.32
N LEU A 109 36.28 10.07 -7.65
CA LEU A 109 35.35 8.94 -7.79
C LEU A 109 34.62 8.62 -6.48
N GLY A 110 35.32 8.62 -5.35
CA GLY A 110 34.71 8.36 -4.04
C GLY A 110 33.68 9.41 -3.65
N ILE A 111 33.98 10.69 -3.91
CA ILE A 111 33.06 11.81 -3.66
C ILE A 111 31.86 11.73 -4.60
N PHE A 112 32.07 11.67 -5.92
CA PHE A 112 30.98 11.65 -6.90
C PHE A 112 30.07 10.44 -6.74
N SER A 113 30.66 9.24 -6.67
CA SER A 113 29.89 8.00 -6.50
C SER A 113 29.17 7.98 -5.15
N GLY A 114 29.82 8.51 -4.10
CA GLY A 114 29.26 8.58 -2.76
C GLY A 114 28.07 9.54 -2.65
N LEU A 115 28.18 10.74 -3.22
CA LEU A 115 27.08 11.71 -3.30
C LEU A 115 25.91 11.18 -4.11
N PHE A 116 26.19 10.57 -5.28
CA PHE A 116 25.16 10.01 -6.14
C PHE A 116 24.44 8.84 -5.46
N SER A 117 25.19 7.91 -4.88
CA SER A 117 24.64 6.81 -4.10
C SER A 117 23.77 7.28 -2.94
N GLN A 118 24.25 8.28 -2.18
CA GLN A 118 23.50 8.85 -1.07
C GLN A 118 22.19 9.50 -1.52
N LYS A 119 22.21 10.26 -2.63
CA LYS A 119 21.01 10.88 -3.19
C LYS A 119 19.99 9.83 -3.62
N LEU A 120 20.44 8.81 -4.36
CA LEU A 120 19.59 7.69 -4.80
C LEU A 120 18.99 6.92 -3.63
N TYR A 121 19.77 6.68 -2.58
CA TYR A 121 19.29 5.97 -1.40
C TYR A 121 18.16 6.75 -0.70
N LEU A 122 18.33 8.05 -0.52
CA LEU A 122 17.32 8.90 0.11
C LEU A 122 16.05 9.01 -0.73
N GLU A 123 16.18 9.11 -2.05
CA GLU A 123 15.05 9.16 -2.97
C GLU A 123 14.26 7.84 -2.97
N LYS A 124 14.97 6.70 -2.98
CA LYS A 124 14.37 5.37 -2.88
C LYS A 124 13.64 5.16 -1.55
N GLU A 125 14.21 5.62 -0.45
CA GLU A 125 13.58 5.49 0.87
C GLU A 125 12.31 6.34 0.97
N LYS A 126 12.33 7.57 0.43
CA LYS A 126 11.12 8.40 0.32
C LYS A 126 10.04 7.71 -0.50
N LEU A 127 10.40 7.16 -1.65
CA LEU A 127 9.46 6.43 -2.51
C LEU A 127 8.88 5.21 -1.79
N ARG A 128 9.70 4.48 -1.01
CA ARG A 128 9.22 3.34 -0.22
C ARG A 128 8.17 3.77 0.81
N LEU A 129 8.43 4.84 1.55
CA LEU A 129 7.49 5.38 2.54
C LEU A 129 6.17 5.83 1.91
N VAL A 130 6.24 6.57 0.80
CA VAL A 130 5.04 7.00 0.05
C VAL A 130 4.26 5.79 -0.47
N SER A 131 4.95 4.76 -0.98
CA SER A 131 4.31 3.53 -1.45
C SER A 131 3.65 2.74 -0.32
N GLU A 132 4.26 2.68 0.87
CA GLU A 132 3.70 2.03 2.06
C GLU A 132 2.45 2.77 2.56
N GLU A 133 2.50 4.11 2.60
CA GLU A 133 1.37 4.96 2.99
C GLU A 133 0.20 4.86 2.00
N LEU A 134 0.50 4.85 0.70
CA LEU A 134 -0.50 4.65 -0.35
C LEU A 134 -1.19 3.29 -0.20
N LYS A 135 -0.41 2.22 -0.01
CA LYS A 135 -0.96 0.87 0.18
C LYS A 135 -1.90 0.82 1.39
N LYS A 136 -1.51 1.43 2.51
CA LYS A 136 -2.34 1.52 3.71
C LYS A 136 -3.66 2.28 3.44
N SER A 137 -3.57 3.39 2.72
CA SER A 137 -4.75 4.21 2.38
C SER A 137 -5.72 3.47 1.47
N LEU A 138 -5.21 2.68 0.52
CA LEU A 138 -6.04 1.83 -0.34
C LEU A 138 -6.79 0.76 0.46
N THR A 139 -6.11 0.06 1.38
CA THR A 139 -6.77 -0.93 2.24
C THR A 139 -7.87 -0.31 3.11
N LEU A 140 -7.63 0.88 3.68
CA LEU A 140 -8.67 1.59 4.45
C LEU A 140 -9.86 2.01 3.58
N LEU A 141 -9.61 2.39 2.33
CA LEU A 141 -10.67 2.74 1.39
C LEU A 141 -11.50 1.50 1.01
N GLU A 142 -10.86 0.37 0.74
CA GLU A 142 -11.53 -0.92 0.49
C GLU A 142 -12.43 -1.31 1.66
N GLU A 143 -11.92 -1.27 2.90
CA GLU A 143 -12.71 -1.55 4.11
C GLU A 143 -13.89 -0.58 4.26
N SER A 144 -13.69 0.71 3.99
CA SER A 144 -14.76 1.72 4.07
C SER A 144 -15.85 1.50 3.02
N ILE A 145 -15.48 1.07 1.80
CA ILE A 145 -16.45 0.73 0.74
C ILE A 145 -17.26 -0.49 1.14
N GLU A 146 -16.63 -1.54 1.68
CA GLU A 146 -17.34 -2.73 2.17
C GLU A 146 -18.33 -2.40 3.29
N GLU A 147 -17.92 -1.57 4.26
CA GLU A 147 -18.78 -1.11 5.33
C GLU A 147 -19.98 -0.32 4.79
N LYS A 148 -19.73 0.58 3.83
CA LYS A 148 -20.79 1.35 3.17
C LYS A 148 -21.81 0.44 2.47
N ILE A 149 -21.35 -0.54 1.69
CA ILE A 149 -22.23 -1.50 1.02
C ILE A 149 -23.07 -2.28 2.04
N LYS A 150 -22.47 -2.67 3.17
CA LYS A 150 -23.20 -3.36 4.25
C LYS A 150 -24.27 -2.46 4.87
N MET A 151 -23.94 -1.20 5.14
CA MET A 151 -24.91 -0.22 5.66
C MET A 151 -26.06 0.02 4.69
N GLU A 152 -25.77 0.18 3.39
CA GLU A 152 -26.80 0.34 2.35
C GLU A 152 -27.76 -0.86 2.31
N LYS A 153 -27.24 -2.09 2.44
CA LYS A 153 -28.07 -3.31 2.52
C LYS A 153 -28.96 -3.34 3.76
N GLU A 154 -28.43 -2.97 4.93
CA GLU A 154 -29.21 -2.92 6.17
C GLU A 154 -30.29 -1.82 6.12
N ILE A 155 -29.98 -0.66 5.55
CA ILE A 155 -30.96 0.41 5.32
C ILE A 155 -32.07 -0.08 4.39
N ALA A 156 -31.73 -0.69 3.25
CA ALA A 156 -32.72 -1.21 2.31
C ALA A 156 -33.63 -2.29 2.94
N LYS A 157 -33.07 -3.15 3.80
CA LYS A 157 -33.83 -4.14 4.56
C LYS A 157 -34.76 -3.48 5.58
N SER A 158 -34.26 -2.48 6.31
CA SER A 158 -35.05 -1.71 7.28
C SER A 158 -36.22 -1.01 6.61
N ASP A 159 -36.01 -0.37 5.46
CA ASP A 159 -37.07 0.28 4.69
C ASP A 159 -38.12 -0.71 4.20
N ARG A 160 -37.72 -1.89 3.71
CA ARG A 160 -38.67 -2.96 3.34
C ARG A 160 -39.52 -3.40 4.53
N LEU A 161 -38.91 -3.60 5.70
CA LEU A 161 -39.63 -3.97 6.92
C LEU A 161 -40.58 -2.87 7.40
N ARG A 162 -40.16 -1.60 7.31
CA ARG A 162 -40.98 -0.44 7.65
C ARG A 162 -42.22 -0.36 6.76
N ILE A 163 -42.04 -0.50 5.43
CA ILE A 163 -43.14 -0.53 4.47
C ILE A 163 -44.07 -1.71 4.75
N LEU A 164 -43.52 -2.90 4.99
CA LEU A 164 -44.30 -4.09 5.33
C LEU A 164 -45.12 -3.89 6.62
N GLY A 165 -44.54 -3.24 7.63
CA GLY A 165 -45.22 -2.91 8.88
C GLY A 165 -46.38 -1.93 8.67
N GLN A 166 -46.18 -0.89 7.84
CA GLN A 166 -47.24 0.06 7.48
C GLN A 166 -48.37 -0.62 6.72
N LEU A 167 -48.04 -1.45 5.72
CA LEU A 167 -49.02 -2.22 4.96
C LEU A 167 -49.81 -3.18 5.86
N THR A 168 -49.11 -3.93 6.74
CA THR A 168 -49.74 -4.88 7.67
C THR A 168 -50.72 -4.17 8.60
N THR A 169 -50.36 -2.98 9.10
CA THR A 169 -51.25 -2.17 9.95
C THR A 169 -52.49 -1.72 9.17
N GLY A 170 -52.31 -1.22 7.95
CA GLY A 170 -53.42 -0.84 7.06
C GLY A 170 -54.37 -2.00 6.76
N ILE A 171 -53.81 -3.17 6.43
CA ILE A 171 -54.56 -4.41 6.18
C ILE A 171 -55.33 -4.85 7.44
N ALA A 172 -54.69 -4.81 8.61
CA ALA A 172 -55.35 -5.16 9.87
C ALA A 172 -56.55 -4.24 10.14
N HIS A 173 -56.44 -2.94 9.83
CA HIS A 173 -57.56 -2.00 9.92
C HIS A 173 -58.67 -2.33 8.91
N GLU A 174 -58.33 -2.62 7.65
CA GLU A 174 -59.33 -2.97 6.63
C GLU A 174 -60.05 -4.29 6.89
N ILE A 175 -59.40 -5.27 7.53
CA ILE A 175 -60.03 -6.54 7.96
C ILE A 175 -60.93 -6.33 9.18
N ARG A 176 -60.48 -5.50 10.15
CA ARG A 176 -61.20 -5.28 11.41
C ARG A 176 -62.55 -4.59 11.19
N ASN A 177 -62.67 -3.77 10.14
CA ASN A 177 -63.89 -3.05 9.78
C ASN A 177 -65.06 -4.01 9.44
N PRO A 178 -64.98 -4.88 8.40
CA PRO A 178 -65.97 -5.92 8.12
C PRO A 178 -66.30 -6.79 9.33
N LEU A 179 -65.27 -7.24 10.07
CA LEU A 179 -65.47 -8.11 11.23
C LEU A 179 -66.27 -7.44 12.36
N ALA A 180 -66.07 -6.13 12.57
CA ALA A 180 -66.84 -5.36 13.55
C ALA A 180 -68.31 -5.25 13.11
N THR A 181 -68.57 -4.98 11.85
CA THR A 181 -69.92 -4.91 11.26
C THR A 181 -70.63 -6.27 11.34
N ILE A 182 -69.95 -7.36 10.95
CA ILE A 182 -70.45 -8.74 11.05
C ILE A 182 -70.82 -9.07 12.49
N ARG A 183 -69.94 -8.77 13.45
CA ARG A 183 -70.20 -9.00 14.88
C ARG A 183 -71.42 -8.23 15.38
N SER A 184 -71.56 -6.96 14.95
CA SER A 184 -72.72 -6.13 15.31
C SER A 184 -74.03 -6.71 14.75
N GLY A 185 -74.05 -7.11 13.49
CA GLY A 185 -75.20 -7.75 12.85
C GLY A 185 -75.62 -9.05 13.55
N ILE A 186 -74.65 -9.92 13.87
CA ILE A 186 -74.91 -11.16 14.64
C ILE A 186 -75.49 -10.85 16.03
N ASN A 187 -75.01 -9.81 16.70
CA ASN A 187 -75.55 -9.41 18.01
C ASN A 187 -77.01 -8.92 17.91
N LEU A 188 -77.35 -8.19 16.84
CA LEU A 188 -78.74 -7.77 16.59
C LEU A 188 -79.65 -8.99 16.35
N ILE A 189 -79.21 -9.95 15.54
CA ILE A 189 -79.92 -11.22 15.30
C ILE A 189 -80.15 -11.97 16.63
N LYS A 190 -79.10 -12.11 17.46
CA LYS A 190 -79.19 -12.75 18.79
C LYS A 190 -80.15 -12.04 19.75
N SER A 191 -80.35 -10.73 19.60
CA SER A 191 -81.28 -9.94 20.43
C SER A 191 -82.75 -10.10 20.04
N GLY A 192 -83.07 -10.99 19.09
CA GLY A 192 -84.43 -11.21 18.58
C GLY A 192 -84.86 -10.20 17.50
N LYS A 193 -83.97 -9.29 17.10
CA LYS A 193 -84.16 -8.37 15.97
C LYS A 193 -83.67 -9.05 14.69
N VAL A 194 -84.42 -10.01 14.20
CA VAL A 194 -84.14 -10.72 12.96
C VAL A 194 -84.91 -10.03 11.83
N ASP A 195 -84.16 -9.40 10.92
CA ASP A 195 -84.63 -8.77 9.69
C ASP A 195 -83.74 -9.29 8.56
N ASP A 196 -84.32 -9.64 7.41
CA ASP A 196 -83.59 -10.09 6.22
C ASP A 196 -82.48 -9.09 5.85
N ARG A 197 -82.72 -7.79 6.08
CA ARG A 197 -81.73 -6.73 5.86
C ARG A 197 -80.45 -6.89 6.69
N ILE A 198 -80.55 -7.46 7.89
CA ILE A 198 -79.38 -7.70 8.76
C ILE A 198 -78.62 -8.95 8.29
N ILE A 199 -79.33 -9.96 7.80
CA ILE A 199 -78.72 -11.16 7.20
C ILE A 199 -77.98 -10.79 5.92
N ASP A 200 -78.57 -9.95 5.06
CA ASP A 200 -77.96 -9.43 3.84
C ASP A 200 -76.73 -8.56 4.14
N LEU A 201 -76.80 -7.71 5.18
CA LEU A 201 -75.65 -6.91 5.64
C LEU A 201 -74.48 -7.81 6.07
N VAL A 202 -74.73 -8.83 6.90
CA VAL A 202 -73.67 -9.75 7.35
C VAL A 202 -73.08 -10.51 6.17
N THR A 203 -73.91 -10.99 5.24
CA THR A 203 -73.49 -11.76 4.08
C THR A 203 -72.64 -10.92 3.13
N SER A 204 -73.11 -9.72 2.78
CA SER A 204 -72.36 -8.79 1.92
C SER A 204 -71.01 -8.39 2.50
N GLU A 205 -70.90 -8.32 3.83
CA GLU A 205 -69.66 -7.94 4.48
C GLU A 205 -68.65 -9.09 4.58
N ILE A 206 -69.11 -10.35 4.60
CA ILE A 206 -68.28 -11.54 4.37
C ILE A 206 -67.74 -11.54 2.93
N ASP A 207 -68.58 -11.27 1.94
CA ASP A 207 -68.16 -11.20 0.53
C ASP A 207 -67.15 -10.07 0.30
N ARG A 208 -67.34 -8.91 0.93
CA ARG A 208 -66.35 -7.81 0.91
C ARG A 208 -65.02 -8.23 1.50
N LEU A 209 -65.02 -8.94 2.63
CA LEU A 209 -63.79 -9.42 3.26
C LEU A 209 -63.05 -10.45 2.38
N ASN A 210 -63.77 -11.39 1.77
CA ASN A 210 -63.20 -12.37 0.83
C ASN A 210 -62.56 -11.67 -0.38
N ASN A 211 -63.29 -10.74 -1.00
CA ASN A 211 -62.78 -9.96 -2.13
C ASN A 211 -61.55 -9.13 -1.77
N PHE A 212 -61.47 -8.61 -0.54
CA PHE A 212 -60.28 -7.90 -0.06
C PHE A 212 -59.06 -8.83 0.06
N VAL A 213 -59.24 -10.01 0.65
CA VAL A 213 -58.17 -11.02 0.77
C VAL A 213 -57.67 -11.46 -0.60
N ASP A 214 -58.57 -11.71 -1.55
CA ASP A 214 -58.21 -12.14 -2.92
C ASP A 214 -57.40 -11.06 -3.65
N ARG A 215 -57.82 -9.79 -3.58
CA ARG A 215 -57.06 -8.66 -4.15
C ARG A 215 -55.69 -8.52 -3.50
N PHE A 216 -55.60 -8.71 -2.18
CA PHE A 216 -54.34 -8.60 -1.46
C PHE A 216 -53.36 -9.72 -1.86
N LEU A 217 -53.83 -10.96 -1.96
CA LEU A 217 -53.01 -12.10 -2.39
C LEU A 217 -52.50 -11.97 -3.83
N GLN A 218 -53.30 -11.38 -4.73
CA GLN A 218 -52.85 -11.07 -6.09
C GLN A 218 -51.70 -10.05 -6.10
N TYR A 219 -51.79 -8.99 -5.29
CA TYR A 219 -50.76 -7.95 -5.21
C TYR A 219 -49.40 -8.49 -4.73
N VAL A 220 -49.38 -9.35 -3.71
CA VAL A 220 -48.14 -9.96 -3.17
C VAL A 220 -47.46 -10.88 -4.20
N ARG A 221 -48.23 -11.52 -5.08
CA ARG A 221 -47.71 -12.46 -6.07
C ARG A 221 -46.99 -11.77 -7.23
N VAL A 222 -47.42 -10.56 -7.59
CA VAL A 222 -46.79 -9.74 -8.65
C VAL A 222 -45.41 -9.22 -8.20
N GLY A 223 -45.25 -8.83 -6.93
CA GLY A 223 -43.98 -8.32 -6.39
C GLY A 223 -42.82 -9.31 -6.31
N LYS A 224 -43.01 -10.58 -6.70
CA LYS A 224 -41.97 -11.63 -6.69
C LYS A 224 -41.40 -11.91 -8.09
N GLY A 225 -41.95 -11.30 -9.14
CA GLY A 225 -41.63 -11.58 -10.55
C GLY A 225 -40.67 -10.60 -11.24
N ASP A 226 -40.45 -9.42 -10.68
CA ASP A 226 -39.57 -8.40 -11.28
C ASP A 226 -38.19 -8.41 -10.60
N GLU A 227 -37.39 -9.44 -10.90
CA GLU A 227 -35.94 -9.31 -10.86
C GLU A 227 -35.57 -8.36 -12.00
N ILE A 228 -35.42 -7.07 -11.68
CA ILE A 228 -34.81 -6.10 -12.58
C ILE A 228 -33.37 -6.57 -12.78
N ASP A 229 -33.11 -7.12 -13.96
CA ASP A 229 -31.78 -7.48 -14.45
C ASP A 229 -30.96 -6.19 -14.55
N ILE A 230 -30.14 -5.92 -13.53
CA ILE A 230 -29.19 -4.81 -13.56
C ILE A 230 -28.01 -5.31 -14.38
N PRO A 231 -27.75 -4.79 -15.60
CA PRO A 231 -26.60 -5.23 -16.38
C PRO A 231 -25.34 -4.95 -15.57
N ALA A 232 -24.60 -6.02 -15.25
CA ALA A 232 -23.29 -5.91 -14.63
C ALA A 232 -22.41 -5.03 -15.52
N GLY A 233 -21.86 -3.96 -14.95
CA GLY A 233 -21.14 -2.93 -15.67
C GLY A 233 -19.94 -3.45 -16.45
N GLU A 234 -19.75 -2.90 -17.64
CA GLU A 234 -18.42 -2.71 -18.22
C GLU A 234 -17.71 -1.59 -17.42
N PHE A 235 -16.77 -1.99 -16.56
CA PHE A 235 -15.69 -1.15 -16.06
C PHE A 235 -14.36 -1.80 -16.44
#